data_AF-A0A4S8MH51-F1
#
_entry.id   AF-A0A4S8MH51-F1
#
_cell.length_a   1.000
_cell.length_b   1.000
_cell.length_c   1.000
_cell.angle_alpha   90.00
_cell.angle_beta   90.00
_cell.angle_gamma   90.00
#
_symmetry.space_group_name_H-M   'P 1'
#
loop_
_entity.id
_entity.type
_entity.pdbx_description
1 polymer ?
#
loop_
_entity_poly.entity_id
_entity_poly.type
_entity_poly.pdbx_seq_one_letter_code
_entity_poly.pdbx_strand_id
1 'polypeptide(L)'
;LFFYYAHYNILGLTYHLKSHFPAIFRLYEILHQRSEPPTSKEIEIASGKKALDPKSVHAYLSKLERASKDIQKALENQAAKAVGPWDQSQFEGLLVEWIVACNQPFEEVERPEFKELLTYTHHPASTLHIPGHTTITQQVIQMSEGARETLRQVFAVRT
;
A
#
# COMPACT_ATOMS: atom_id res chain seq x y z
N LEU A 1 -33.62 -16.14 -37.12
CA LEU A 1 -32.26 -16.68 -37.39
C LEU A 1 -31.14 -15.63 -37.29
N PHE A 2 -31.32 -14.39 -37.78
CA PHE A 2 -30.26 -13.36 -37.76
C PHE A 2 -29.75 -12.97 -36.36
N PHE A 3 -30.64 -12.86 -35.36
CA PHE A 3 -30.26 -12.51 -33.99
C PHE A 3 -29.46 -13.60 -33.26
N TYR A 4 -29.65 -14.88 -33.64
CA TYR A 4 -28.94 -16.01 -33.02
C TYR A 4 -27.47 -16.06 -33.49
N TYR A 5 -27.20 -15.76 -34.77
CA TYR A 5 -25.85 -15.74 -35.33
C TYR A 5 -24.99 -14.56 -34.85
N ALA A 6 -25.60 -13.42 -34.56
CA ALA A 6 -24.91 -12.25 -34.03
C ALA A 6 -24.44 -12.48 -32.57
N HIS A 7 -25.23 -13.17 -31.75
CA HIS A 7 -24.91 -13.42 -30.34
C HIS A 7 -23.74 -14.40 -30.16
N TYR A 8 -23.68 -15.47 -30.97
CA TYR A 8 -22.56 -16.43 -30.96
C TYR A 8 -21.24 -15.82 -31.44
N ASN A 9 -21.28 -14.87 -32.39
CA ASN A 9 -20.09 -14.18 -32.89
C ASN A 9 -19.46 -13.27 -31.83
N ILE A 10 -20.27 -12.60 -31.02
CA ILE A 10 -19.77 -11.70 -29.97
C ILE A 10 -19.04 -12.50 -28.89
N LEU A 11 -19.59 -13.63 -28.44
CA LEU A 11 -18.94 -14.48 -27.43
C LEU A 11 -17.58 -15.04 -27.91
N GLY A 12 -17.52 -15.49 -29.16
CA GLY A 12 -16.28 -15.97 -29.77
C GLY A 12 -15.22 -14.87 -29.89
N LEU A 13 -15.62 -13.68 -30.35
CA LEU A 13 -14.74 -12.51 -30.43
C LEU A 13 -14.24 -12.07 -29.05
N THR A 14 -15.13 -12.01 -28.06
CA THR A 14 -14.79 -11.64 -26.69
C THR A 14 -13.79 -12.61 -26.07
N TYR A 15 -13.97 -13.92 -26.29
CA TYR A 15 -13.00 -14.93 -25.83
C TYR A 15 -11.64 -14.80 -26.54
N HIS A 16 -11.66 -14.57 -27.85
CA HIS A 16 -10.45 -14.34 -28.63
C HIS A 16 -9.68 -13.10 -28.16
N LEU A 17 -10.38 -11.98 -27.93
CA LEU A 17 -9.79 -10.76 -27.36
C LEU A 17 -9.21 -11.03 -25.97
N LYS A 18 -9.94 -11.74 -25.11
CA LYS A 18 -9.45 -12.09 -23.76
C LYS A 18 -8.17 -12.92 -23.79
N SER A 19 -8.07 -13.87 -24.71
CA SER A 19 -6.95 -14.79 -24.80
C SER A 19 -5.72 -14.19 -25.50
N HIS A 20 -5.91 -13.38 -26.54
CA HIS A 20 -4.81 -12.93 -27.41
C HIS A 20 -4.50 -11.43 -27.30
N PHE A 21 -5.46 -10.62 -26.87
CA PHE A 21 -5.33 -9.17 -26.83
C PHE A 21 -5.86 -8.62 -25.49
N PRO A 22 -5.24 -8.97 -24.34
CA PRO A 22 -5.78 -8.66 -23.02
C PRO A 22 -5.97 -7.17 -22.76
N ALA A 23 -5.13 -6.31 -23.36
CA ALA A 23 -5.29 -4.85 -23.27
C ALA A 23 -6.56 -4.37 -24.00
N ILE A 24 -6.86 -4.91 -25.18
CA ILE A 24 -8.06 -4.60 -25.96
C ILE A 24 -9.30 -5.18 -25.27
N PHE A 25 -9.18 -6.36 -24.66
CA PHE A 25 -10.26 -6.95 -23.87
C PHE A 25 -10.63 -6.07 -22.67
N ARG A 26 -9.66 -5.57 -21.91
CA ARG A 26 -9.93 -4.63 -20.80
C ARG A 26 -10.59 -3.33 -21.29
N LEU A 27 -10.15 -2.81 -22.43
CA LEU A 27 -10.78 -1.65 -23.05
C LEU A 27 -12.24 -1.95 -23.43
N TYR A 28 -12.50 -3.13 -24.01
CA TYR A 28 -13.86 -3.60 -24.28
C TYR A 28 -14.70 -3.67 -23.01
N GLU A 29 -14.19 -4.24 -21.91
CA GLU A 29 -14.92 -4.33 -20.64
C GLU A 29 -15.33 -2.93 -20.13
N ILE A 30 -14.40 -1.97 -20.17
CA ILE A 30 -14.67 -0.58 -19.76
C ILE A 30 -15.72 0.06 -20.65
N LEU A 31 -15.62 -0.11 -21.97
CA LEU A 31 -16.57 0.47 -22.92
C LEU A 31 -17.95 -0.20 -22.84
N HIS A 32 -18.01 -1.50 -22.57
CA HIS A 32 -19.24 -2.26 -22.47
C HIS A 32 -20.06 -1.92 -21.22
N GLN A 33 -19.40 -1.42 -20.16
CA GLN A 33 -20.05 -0.96 -18.93
C GLN A 33 -20.65 0.46 -19.04
N ARG A 34 -20.38 1.20 -20.13
CA ARG A 34 -20.93 2.55 -20.32
C ARG A 34 -22.45 2.47 -20.55
N SER A 35 -23.19 3.31 -19.84
CA SER A 35 -24.63 3.51 -20.05
C SER A 35 -24.94 4.35 -21.29
N GLU A 36 -23.98 5.12 -21.77
CA GLU A 36 -24.14 6.02 -22.90
C GLU A 36 -23.69 5.36 -24.21
N PRO A 37 -24.43 5.58 -25.31
CA PRO A 37 -24.04 5.07 -26.61
C PRO A 37 -22.74 5.74 -27.10
N PRO A 38 -21.93 5.03 -27.93
CA PRO A 38 -20.73 5.60 -28.52
C PRO A 38 -21.04 6.84 -29.36
N THR A 39 -20.23 7.88 -29.20
CA THR A 39 -20.33 9.11 -30.01
C THR A 39 -19.86 8.85 -31.44
N SER A 40 -20.34 9.65 -32.41
CA SER A 40 -19.93 9.53 -33.82
C SER A 40 -18.40 9.59 -33.99
N LYS A 41 -17.73 10.43 -33.19
CA LYS A 41 -16.27 10.55 -33.20
C LYS A 41 -15.58 9.27 -32.72
N GLU A 42 -16.10 8.63 -31.67
CA GLU A 42 -15.55 7.35 -31.17
C GLU A 42 -15.75 6.23 -32.20
N ILE A 43 -16.89 6.20 -32.90
CA ILE A 43 -17.17 5.23 -33.96
C ILE A 43 -16.21 5.43 -35.15
N GLU A 44 -15.97 6.68 -35.57
CA GLU A 44 -15.01 7.00 -36.63
C GLU A 44 -13.58 6.59 -36.28
N ILE A 45 -13.19 6.75 -35.02
CA ILE A 45 -11.87 6.35 -34.52
C ILE A 45 -11.77 4.82 -34.46
N ALA A 46 -12.76 4.14 -33.88
CA ALA A 46 -12.77 2.67 -33.75
C ALA A 46 -12.85 1.96 -35.10
N SER A 47 -13.52 2.56 -36.09
CA SER A 47 -13.58 2.06 -37.47
C SER A 47 -12.36 2.40 -38.32
N GLY A 48 -11.35 3.09 -37.76
CA GLY A 48 -10.15 3.50 -38.48
C GLY A 48 -10.37 4.61 -39.52
N LYS A 49 -11.58 5.16 -39.61
CA LYS A 49 -11.91 6.28 -40.53
C LYS A 49 -11.25 7.59 -40.12
N LYS A 50 -10.89 7.72 -38.84
CA LYS A 50 -10.21 8.88 -38.28
C LYS A 50 -8.97 8.45 -37.52
N ALA A 51 -7.81 8.89 -37.97
CA ALA A 51 -6.56 8.67 -37.24
C ALA A 51 -6.61 9.42 -35.91
N LEU A 52 -6.23 8.72 -34.84
CA LEU A 52 -5.98 9.34 -33.54
C LEU A 52 -4.70 10.17 -33.64
N ASP A 53 -4.83 11.46 -33.36
CA ASP A 53 -3.67 12.34 -33.25
C ASP A 53 -2.76 11.85 -32.09
N PRO A 54 -1.49 11.53 -32.35
CA PRO A 54 -0.57 11.01 -31.32
C PRO A 54 -0.42 11.93 -30.11
N LYS A 55 -0.49 13.26 -30.31
CA LYS A 55 -0.41 14.23 -29.21
C LYS A 55 -1.64 14.14 -28.30
N SER A 56 -2.82 13.98 -28.89
CA SER A 56 -4.07 13.79 -28.18
C SER A 56 -4.10 12.49 -27.37
N VAL A 57 -3.55 11.40 -27.92
CA VAL A 57 -3.41 10.12 -27.19
C VAL A 57 -2.50 10.28 -25.98
N HIS A 58 -1.34 10.90 -26.16
CA HIS A 58 -0.38 11.07 -25.07
C HIS A 58 -0.95 11.97 -23.95
N ALA A 59 -1.60 13.07 -24.33
CA ALA A 59 -2.28 13.95 -23.37
C ALA A 59 -3.38 13.22 -22.59
N TYR A 60 -4.12 12.32 -23.24
CA TYR A 60 -5.15 11.52 -22.59
C TYR A 60 -4.54 10.49 -21.63
N LEU A 61 -3.49 9.77 -22.04
CA LEU A 61 -2.77 8.83 -21.18
C LEU A 61 -2.17 9.52 -19.95
N SER A 62 -1.57 10.70 -20.10
CA SER A 62 -1.05 11.46 -18.96
C SER A 62 -2.14 11.90 -17.98
N LYS A 63 -3.32 12.28 -18.47
CA LYS A 63 -4.47 12.58 -17.61
C LYS A 63 -4.94 11.34 -16.85
N LEU A 64 -5.01 10.20 -17.52
CA LEU A 64 -5.40 8.93 -16.92
C LEU A 64 -4.41 8.51 -15.83
N GLU A 65 -3.11 8.61 -16.10
CA GLU A 65 -2.06 8.27 -15.14
C GLU A 65 -2.12 9.16 -13.90
N ARG A 66 -2.35 10.47 -14.09
CA ARG A 66 -2.53 11.40 -12.97
C ARG A 66 -3.77 11.04 -12.14
N ALA A 67 -4.92 10.82 -12.78
CA ALA A 67 -6.14 10.43 -12.09
C ALA A 67 -5.97 9.11 -11.32
N SER A 68 -5.25 8.13 -11.89
CA SER A 68 -4.93 6.87 -11.21
C SER A 68 -4.09 7.08 -9.95
N LYS A 69 -3.06 7.93 -10.03
CA LYS A 69 -2.22 8.29 -8.88
C LYS A 69 -3.02 8.99 -7.78
N ASP A 70 -3.93 9.90 -8.17
CA ASP A 70 -4.78 10.62 -7.23
C ASP A 70 -5.78 9.68 -6.52
N ILE A 71 -6.37 8.73 -7.25
CA ILE A 71 -7.24 7.68 -6.67
C ILE A 71 -6.46 6.80 -5.70
N GLN A 72 -5.27 6.33 -6.09
CA GLN A 72 -4.43 5.52 -5.22
C GLN A 72 -4.11 6.26 -3.92
N LYS A 73 -3.69 7.53 -4.02
CA LYS A 73 -3.42 8.37 -2.85
C LYS A 73 -4.67 8.59 -2.00
N ALA A 74 -5.84 8.76 -2.61
CA ALA A 74 -7.11 8.91 -1.89
C ALA A 74 -7.46 7.63 -1.11
N LEU A 75 -7.25 6.45 -1.71
CA LEU A 75 -7.46 5.16 -1.06
C LEU A 75 -6.45 4.90 0.07
N GLU A 76 -5.17 5.25 -0.13
CA GLU A 76 -4.15 5.18 0.93
C GLU A 76 -4.52 6.09 2.11
N ASN A 77 -4.97 7.32 1.83
CA ASN A 77 -5.45 8.24 2.87
C ASN A 77 -6.71 7.73 3.56
N GLN A 78 -7.62 7.10 2.82
CA GLN A 78 -8.83 6.50 3.37
C GLN A 78 -8.48 5.30 4.26
N ALA A 79 -7.54 4.44 3.83
CA ALA A 79 -7.05 3.32 4.61
C ALA A 79 -6.35 3.80 5.90
N ALA A 80 -5.51 4.84 5.80
CA ALA A 80 -4.87 5.46 6.96
C ALA A 80 -5.90 6.06 7.94
N LYS A 81 -7.00 6.63 7.44
CA LYS A 81 -8.12 7.12 8.27
C LYS A 81 -9.01 5.99 8.81
N ALA A 82 -9.05 4.84 8.13
CA ALA A 82 -9.85 3.69 8.52
C ALA A 82 -9.24 2.89 9.69
N VAL A 83 -7.98 3.16 10.06
CA VAL A 83 -7.36 2.66 11.31
C VAL A 83 -8.14 3.08 12.56
N GLY A 84 -9.11 4.00 12.42
CA GLY A 84 -10.02 4.39 13.47
C GLY A 84 -9.38 5.35 14.47
N PRO A 85 -10.19 6.04 15.29
CA PRO A 85 -9.66 6.79 16.42
C PRO A 85 -8.98 5.83 17.40
N TRP A 86 -7.99 6.34 18.13
CA TRP A 86 -7.35 5.62 19.22
C TRP A 86 -8.39 5.10 20.22
N ASP A 87 -8.41 3.79 20.44
CA ASP A 87 -9.24 3.14 21.45
C ASP A 87 -8.40 2.83 22.69
N GLN A 88 -8.53 3.69 23.70
CA GLN A 88 -7.81 3.57 24.96
C GLN A 88 -8.10 2.24 25.67
N SER A 89 -9.35 1.76 25.62
CA SER A 89 -9.75 0.54 26.32
C SER A 89 -9.15 -0.69 25.66
N GLN A 90 -9.07 -0.70 24.33
CA GLN A 90 -8.41 -1.78 23.60
C GLN A 90 -6.91 -1.83 23.91
N PHE A 91 -6.25 -0.67 23.96
CA PHE A 91 -4.83 -0.59 24.32
C PHE A 91 -4.58 -1.11 25.75
N GLU A 92 -5.36 -0.68 26.74
CA GLU A 92 -5.23 -1.13 28.12
C GLU A 92 -5.46 -2.64 28.26
N GLY A 93 -6.43 -3.19 27.53
CA GLY A 93 -6.66 -4.65 27.50
C GLY A 93 -5.45 -5.43 26.99
N LEU A 94 -4.88 -5.01 25.85
CA LEU A 94 -3.68 -5.64 25.28
C LEU A 94 -2.46 -5.51 26.20
N LEU A 95 -2.32 -4.37 26.88
CA LEU A 95 -1.24 -4.14 27.83
C LEU A 95 -1.33 -5.09 29.03
N VAL A 96 -2.52 -5.28 29.59
CA VAL A 96 -2.76 -6.22 30.70
C VAL A 96 -2.49 -7.65 30.26
N GLU A 97 -2.97 -8.05 29.08
CA GLU A 97 -2.71 -9.39 28.53
C GLU A 97 -1.20 -9.65 28.36
N TRP A 98 -0.46 -8.67 27.85
CA TRP A 98 1.00 -8.77 27.72
C TRP A 98 1.70 -8.90 29.08
N ILE A 99 1.32 -8.11 30.08
CA ILE A 99 1.89 -8.20 31.44
C ILE A 99 1.70 -9.60 32.00
N VAL A 100 0.48 -10.15 31.90
CA VAL A 100 0.15 -11.48 32.41
C VAL A 100 0.87 -12.58 31.63
N ALA A 101 0.84 -12.53 30.29
CA ALA A 101 1.41 -13.57 29.44
C ALA A 101 2.94 -13.64 29.53
N CYS A 102 3.60 -12.50 29.69
CA CYS A 102 5.05 -12.41 29.80
C CYS A 102 5.54 -12.32 31.25
N ASN A 103 4.64 -12.45 32.24
CA ASN A 103 4.92 -12.34 33.67
C ASN A 103 5.78 -11.11 34.02
N GLN A 104 5.40 -9.95 33.47
CA GLN A 104 6.10 -8.69 33.67
C GLN A 104 5.73 -8.07 35.02
N PRO A 105 6.65 -7.32 35.67
CA PRO A 105 6.30 -6.48 36.82
C PRO A 105 5.26 -5.42 36.45
N PHE A 106 4.35 -5.08 37.37
CA PHE A 106 3.33 -4.04 37.11
C PHE A 106 3.96 -2.65 36.96
N GLU A 107 5.09 -2.41 37.62
CA GLU A 107 5.83 -1.15 37.57
C GLU A 107 6.50 -0.93 36.20
N GLU A 108 6.56 -1.95 35.34
CA GLU A 108 7.20 -1.85 34.02
C GLU A 108 6.53 -0.79 33.14
N VAL A 109 5.21 -0.60 33.28
CA VAL A 109 4.46 0.43 32.53
C VAL A 109 4.82 1.85 32.96
N GLU A 110 5.42 2.00 34.14
CA GLU A 110 5.84 3.30 34.66
C GLU A 110 7.23 3.70 34.18
N ARG A 111 8.05 2.72 33.75
CA ARG A 111 9.44 2.94 33.35
C ARG A 111 9.53 3.92 32.17
N PRO A 112 10.45 4.89 32.24
CA PRO A 112 10.61 5.88 31.18
C PRO A 112 11.00 5.23 29.85
N GLU A 113 11.80 4.17 29.86
CA GLU A 113 12.25 3.46 28.65
C GLU A 113 11.08 2.80 27.92
N PHE A 114 10.14 2.22 28.66
CA PHE A 114 8.94 1.61 28.09
C PHE A 114 8.02 2.67 27.47
N LYS A 115 7.81 3.79 28.17
CA LYS A 115 7.01 4.93 27.67
C LYS A 115 7.62 5.55 26.42
N GLU A 116 8.94 5.69 26.38
CA GLU A 116 9.65 6.24 25.22
C GLU A 116 9.52 5.32 24.00
N LEU A 117 9.68 4.00 24.19
CA LEU A 117 9.49 3.00 23.13
C LEU A 117 8.07 3.06 22.56
N LEU A 118 7.04 3.03 23.42
CA LEU A 118 5.65 3.12 22.96
C LEU A 118 5.35 4.47 22.28
N THR A 119 5.87 5.57 22.81
CA THR A 119 5.73 6.89 22.19
C THR A 119 6.32 6.90 20.77
N TYR A 120 7.47 6.25 20.57
CA TYR A 120 8.10 6.13 19.27
C TYR A 120 7.24 5.33 18.27
N THR A 121 6.46 4.35 18.72
CA THR A 121 5.58 3.57 17.82
C THR A 121 4.50 4.41 17.14
N HIS A 122 4.18 5.60 17.66
CA HIS A 122 3.28 6.56 17.00
C HIS A 122 3.92 7.33 15.84
N HIS A 123 5.21 7.12 15.56
CA HIS A 123 5.87 7.71 14.40
C HIS A 123 5.20 7.21 13.11
N PRO A 124 4.96 8.09 12.11
CA PRO A 124 4.30 7.70 10.87
C PRO A 124 5.20 6.79 10.04
N ALA A 125 5.12 5.49 10.30
CA ALA A 125 5.70 4.42 9.52
C ALA A 125 4.58 3.52 8.97
N SER A 126 4.74 3.03 7.74
CA SER A 126 3.73 2.18 7.09
C SER A 126 3.52 0.84 7.80
N THR A 127 4.53 0.34 8.52
CA THR A 127 4.46 -0.91 9.29
C THR A 127 5.54 -0.91 10.37
N LEU A 128 5.18 -1.25 11.61
CA LEU A 128 6.13 -1.47 12.69
C LEU A 128 6.88 -2.79 12.46
N HIS A 129 8.19 -2.73 12.27
CA HIS A 129 9.04 -3.92 12.24
C HIS A 129 9.64 -4.17 13.62
N ILE A 130 9.28 -5.31 14.24
CA ILE A 130 9.86 -5.74 15.52
C ILE A 130 11.03 -6.68 15.21
N PRO A 131 12.28 -6.32 15.59
CA PRO A 131 13.44 -7.16 15.36
C PRO A 131 13.37 -8.47 16.16
N GLY A 132 13.91 -9.55 15.60
CA GLY A 132 13.96 -10.85 16.26
C GLY A 132 15.01 -10.91 17.39
N HIS A 133 14.94 -11.96 18.21
CA HIS A 133 15.81 -12.12 19.38
C HIS A 133 17.31 -12.04 19.05
N THR A 134 17.77 -12.67 17.96
CA THR A 134 19.18 -12.63 17.55
C THR A 134 19.66 -11.21 17.28
N THR A 135 18.82 -10.39 16.62
CA THR A 135 19.14 -9.00 16.30
C THR A 135 19.22 -8.17 17.57
N ILE A 136 18.27 -8.34 18.50
CA ILE A 136 18.31 -7.66 19.81
C ILE A 136 19.56 -8.06 20.59
N THR A 137 19.89 -9.35 20.66
CA THR A 137 21.11 -9.82 21.35
C THR A 137 22.37 -9.18 20.77
N GLN A 138 22.48 -9.12 19.45
CA GLN A 138 23.63 -8.48 18.78
C GLN A 138 23.71 -6.99 19.11
N GLN A 139 22.59 -6.27 19.08
CA GLN A 139 22.55 -4.85 19.44
C GLN A 139 23.00 -4.59 20.88
N VAL A 140 22.55 -5.40 21.83
CA VAL A 140 22.97 -5.30 23.25
C VAL A 140 24.47 -5.54 23.39
N ILE A 141 25.02 -6.55 22.71
CA ILE A 141 26.47 -6.84 22.72
C ILE A 141 27.25 -5.64 22.18
N GLN A 142 26.84 -5.10 21.03
CA GLN A 142 27.51 -3.95 20.41
C GLN A 142 27.47 -2.70 21.31
N MET A 143 26.33 -2.43 21.96
CA MET A 143 26.23 -1.34 22.93
C MET A 143 27.21 -1.53 24.09
N SER A 144 27.36 -2.76 24.59
CA SER A 144 28.29 -3.06 25.67
C SER A 144 29.76 -2.88 25.25
N GLU A 145 30.11 -3.24 24.02
CA GLU A 145 31.46 -3.09 23.47
C GLU A 145 31.80 -1.61 23.25
N GLY A 146 30.86 -0.84 22.68
CA GLY A 146 31.01 0.61 22.51
C GLY A 146 31.21 1.33 23.84
N ALA A 147 30.41 1.01 24.86
CA ALA A 147 30.56 1.59 26.20
C ALA A 147 31.93 1.28 26.83
N ARG A 148 32.42 0.04 26.66
CA ARG A 148 33.76 -0.36 27.15
C ARG A 148 34.87 0.40 26.43
N GLU A 149 34.73 0.63 25.14
CA GLU A 149 35.70 1.38 24.35
C GLU A 149 35.71 2.87 24.72
N THR A 150 34.54 3.48 24.90
CA THR A 150 34.44 4.85 25.43
C THR A 150 35.12 4.98 26.79
N LEU A 151 34.90 4.03 27.70
CA LEU A 151 35.57 4.03 29.00
C LEU A 151 37.08 3.91 28.86
N ARG A 152 37.60 3.00 28.01
CA ARG A 152 39.04 2.90 27.74
C ARG A 152 39.64 4.21 27.27
N GLN A 153 38.98 4.91 26.35
CA GLN A 153 39.45 6.20 25.83
C GLN A 153 39.48 7.28 26.93
N VAL A 154 38.43 7.34 27.77
CA VAL A 154 38.39 8.28 28.91
C VAL A 154 39.52 8.01 29.91
N PHE A 155 39.87 6.75 30.14
CA PHE A 155 40.98 6.38 31.04
C PHE A 155 42.37 6.52 30.40
N ALA A 156 42.50 6.32 29.10
CA ALA A 156 43.77 6.48 28.36
C ALA A 156 44.18 7.95 28.18
N VAL A 157 43.23 8.89 28.18
CA VAL A 157 43.50 10.34 28.09
C VAL A 157 43.95 10.93 29.44
N ARG A 158 43.90 10.17 30.55
CA ARG A 158 44.24 10.61 31.91
C ARG A 158 45.57 10.08 32.45
N THR A 159 46.39 9.46 31.62
CA THR A 159 47.77 9.00 31.93
C THR A 159 48.78 9.74 31.07
#